data_AF-A0A7W1DRN2-F1
#
_entry.id   AF-A0A7W1DRN2-F1
#
_cell.length_a   1.000
_cell.length_b   1.000
_cell.length_c   1.000
_cell.angle_alpha   90.00
_cell.angle_beta   90.00
_cell.angle_gamma   90.00
#
_symmetry.space_group_name_H-M   'P 1'
#
loop_
_entity.id
_entity.type
_entity.pdbx_description
1 polymer ?
#
loop_
_entity_poly.entity_id
_entity_poly.type
_entity_poly.pdbx_seq_one_letter_code
_entity_poly.pdbx_strand_id
1 'polypeptide(L)'
;GDILLVHAGDYGGRIRFDKPGAVDNYLVWKAAGDGEVTMNGIDIAASHIWLEGLTIRNQTYATFSIAAPDDVVVSRCGFYNNHYSIYLQQGGTNWYIADNTIVGDTDALSESFDGEGIELNQTSGHTVAHNSITNVADGISYPLRNVDILGNDIFDTSDDGIEGDYGYANVRMWGNRIHNAPAPVPAAPTELTAKAVTGTRIDPAWRDNSDGETGFAVERSADGTTFVQVATVGAGVVNYANTGLKQNRTYYYRVRAFNTAGHSAFSNVVTMRTLRK
;
A
#
# COMPACT_ATOMS: atom_id res chain seq x y z
N GLY A 1 -5.80 32.70 17.04
CA GLY A 1 -6.47 31.42 17.08
C GLY A 1 -7.72 31.56 17.88
N ASP A 2 -8.84 31.27 17.24
CA ASP A 2 -10.11 31.11 17.94
C ASP A 2 -10.30 29.61 18.19
N ILE A 3 -10.82 29.27 19.37
CA ILE A 3 -11.30 27.92 19.64
C ILE A 3 -12.80 27.92 19.43
N LEU A 4 -13.24 27.24 18.37
CA LEU A 4 -14.64 26.95 18.14
C LEU A 4 -14.98 25.60 18.79
N LEU A 5 -15.76 25.66 19.87
CA LEU A 5 -16.35 24.48 20.47
C LEU A 5 -17.60 24.10 19.67
N VAL A 6 -17.56 22.95 19.00
CA VAL A 6 -18.57 22.49 18.06
C VAL A 6 -19.44 21.44 18.75
N HIS A 7 -20.70 21.78 19.02
CA HIS A 7 -21.64 20.86 19.65
C HIS A 7 -22.11 19.78 18.68
N ALA A 8 -22.62 18.67 19.21
CA ALA A 8 -23.14 17.58 18.40
C ALA A 8 -24.17 18.06 17.36
N GLY A 9 -24.04 17.57 16.14
CA GLY A 9 -24.92 17.93 15.03
C GLY A 9 -24.31 17.68 13.66
N ASP A 10 -25.17 17.76 12.65
CA ASP A 10 -24.76 17.75 11.25
C ASP A 10 -24.60 19.19 10.75
N TYR A 11 -23.36 19.54 10.43
CA TYR A 11 -22.99 20.83 9.89
C TYR A 11 -23.09 20.85 8.36
N GLY A 12 -23.39 19.69 7.75
CA GLY A 12 -23.52 19.50 6.31
C GLY A 12 -22.29 19.96 5.54
N GLY A 13 -22.43 20.07 4.22
CA GLY A 13 -21.49 20.77 3.34
C GLY A 13 -20.02 20.30 3.37
N ARG A 14 -19.23 20.78 2.43
CA ARG A 14 -17.77 20.66 2.50
C ARG A 14 -17.22 21.92 3.14
N ILE A 15 -16.63 21.79 4.33
CA ILE A 15 -16.13 22.94 5.10
C ILE A 15 -14.74 23.29 4.61
N ARG A 16 -14.48 24.58 4.36
CA ARG A 16 -13.17 25.06 3.91
C ARG A 16 -12.54 25.98 4.95
N PHE A 17 -11.33 25.66 5.35
CA PHE A 17 -10.48 26.51 6.19
C PHE A 17 -9.57 27.35 5.29
N ASP A 18 -9.97 28.59 4.99
CA ASP A 18 -9.26 29.54 4.12
C ASP A 18 -8.58 30.69 4.90
N LYS A 19 -8.70 30.68 6.23
CA LYS A 19 -8.04 31.63 7.14
C LYS A 19 -7.08 30.90 8.06
N PRO A 20 -5.81 31.34 8.15
CA PRO A 20 -4.84 30.68 9.00
C PRO A 20 -5.05 31.07 10.46
N GLY A 21 -4.62 30.19 11.36
CA GLY A 21 -4.24 30.59 12.71
C GLY A 21 -2.87 31.29 12.70
N ALA A 22 -2.17 31.20 13.82
CA ALA A 22 -0.76 31.59 13.93
C ALA A 22 -0.02 30.57 14.80
N VAL A 23 1.32 30.61 14.77
CA VAL A 23 2.18 29.87 15.70
C VAL A 23 1.69 30.09 17.13
N ASP A 24 1.56 29.02 17.90
CA ASP A 24 1.01 28.98 19.27
C ASP A 24 -0.43 29.49 19.43
N ASN A 25 -1.14 29.75 18.33
CA ASN A 25 -2.47 30.36 18.34
C ASN A 25 -3.31 29.91 17.14
N TYR A 26 -3.54 28.60 17.07
CA TYR A 26 -4.22 27.88 15.98
C TYR A 26 -5.69 28.27 15.86
N LEU A 27 -6.25 28.19 14.65
CA LEU A 27 -7.70 28.14 14.48
C LEU A 27 -8.16 26.72 14.80
N VAL A 28 -8.87 26.55 15.91
CA VAL A 28 -9.23 25.23 16.43
C VAL A 28 -10.72 24.99 16.23
N TRP A 29 -11.07 23.86 15.63
CA TRP A 29 -12.42 23.30 15.65
C TRP A 29 -12.38 22.03 16.48
N LYS A 30 -13.07 22.07 17.63
CA LYS A 30 -13.04 20.99 18.62
C LYS A 30 -14.45 20.56 18.96
N ALA A 31 -14.75 19.28 18.83
CA ALA A 31 -16.02 18.73 19.28
C ALA A 31 -16.22 18.96 20.79
N ALA A 32 -17.44 19.31 21.19
CA ALA A 32 -17.79 19.63 22.57
C ALA A 32 -17.85 18.39 23.49
N GLY A 33 -17.82 17.19 22.91
CA GLY A 33 -17.91 15.93 23.64
C GLY A 33 -19.33 15.53 24.05
N ASP A 34 -20.35 16.16 23.46
CA ASP A 34 -21.78 15.91 23.74
C ASP A 34 -22.49 15.10 22.63
N GLY A 35 -21.72 14.54 21.70
CA GLY A 35 -22.19 13.69 20.60
C GLY A 35 -21.31 13.84 19.36
N GLU A 36 -21.74 13.24 18.24
CA GLU A 36 -21.01 13.33 16.97
C GLU A 36 -21.16 14.71 16.31
N VAL A 37 -20.07 15.22 15.75
CA VAL A 37 -20.02 16.43 14.92
C VAL A 37 -19.71 16.00 13.48
N THR A 38 -20.68 16.11 12.57
CA THR A 38 -20.55 15.59 11.19
C THR A 38 -20.58 16.68 10.13
N MET A 39 -19.89 16.44 9.01
CA MET A 39 -19.86 17.28 7.81
C MET A 39 -19.48 16.45 6.58
N ASN A 40 -19.73 16.96 5.36
CA ASN A 40 -19.45 16.26 4.08
C ASN A 40 -17.98 16.44 3.61
N GLY A 41 -17.05 16.53 4.55
CA GLY A 41 -15.62 16.66 4.30
C GLY A 41 -15.04 18.05 4.55
N ILE A 42 -13.71 18.11 4.55
CA ILE A 42 -12.94 19.27 4.97
C ILE A 42 -11.82 19.60 3.97
N ASP A 43 -11.79 20.82 3.49
CA ASP A 43 -10.69 21.40 2.74
C ASP A 43 -9.81 22.25 3.66
N ILE A 44 -8.54 21.89 3.79
CA ILE A 44 -7.57 22.62 4.63
C ILE A 44 -6.69 23.45 3.71
N ALA A 45 -7.03 24.73 3.57
CA ALA A 45 -6.40 25.66 2.64
C ALA A 45 -5.58 26.77 3.32
N ALA A 46 -5.29 26.61 4.62
CA ALA A 46 -4.57 27.55 5.43
C ALA A 46 -3.76 26.83 6.52
N SER A 47 -2.71 27.49 7.02
CA SER A 47 -1.81 26.96 8.07
C SER A 47 -2.34 27.17 9.49
N HIS A 48 -1.75 26.49 10.46
CA HIS A 48 -2.08 26.60 11.90
C HIS A 48 -3.56 26.29 12.17
N ILE A 49 -4.03 25.17 11.61
CA ILE A 49 -5.39 24.64 11.79
C ILE A 49 -5.34 23.44 12.72
N TRP A 50 -6.28 23.34 13.65
CA TRP A 50 -6.42 22.18 14.52
C TRP A 50 -7.86 21.64 14.47
N LEU A 51 -8.01 20.43 13.97
CA LEU A 51 -9.25 19.66 13.98
C LEU A 51 -9.20 18.61 15.09
N GLU A 52 -10.21 18.61 15.97
CA GLU A 52 -10.28 17.69 17.09
C GLU A 52 -11.69 17.10 17.28
N GLY A 53 -11.80 15.77 17.29
CA GLY A 53 -13.07 15.10 17.61
C GLY A 53 -14.14 15.15 16.53
N LEU A 54 -13.78 15.59 15.31
CA LEU A 54 -14.72 15.72 14.20
C LEU A 54 -14.96 14.37 13.51
N THR A 55 -16.11 14.19 12.89
CA THR A 55 -16.46 12.96 12.17
C THR A 55 -16.80 13.22 10.72
N ILE A 56 -16.13 12.53 9.80
CA ILE A 56 -16.37 12.62 8.35
C ILE A 56 -16.67 11.22 7.82
N ARG A 57 -17.70 11.09 7.00
CA ARG A 57 -18.09 9.79 6.44
C ARG A 57 -18.69 9.87 5.05
N ASN A 58 -18.65 8.75 4.33
CA ASN A 58 -19.25 8.56 3.01
C ASN A 58 -18.74 9.57 1.96
N GLN A 59 -17.47 9.95 2.03
CA GLN A 59 -16.84 10.86 1.08
C GLN A 59 -15.81 10.13 0.23
N THR A 60 -15.69 10.53 -1.04
CA THR A 60 -14.50 10.18 -1.84
C THR A 60 -13.25 10.76 -1.18
N TYR A 61 -13.28 12.02 -0.77
CA TYR A 61 -12.17 12.68 -0.05
C TYR A 61 -12.68 13.29 1.24
N ALA A 62 -12.39 12.66 2.38
CA ALA A 62 -12.84 13.15 3.68
C ALA A 62 -12.11 14.43 4.08
N THR A 63 -10.79 14.48 3.94
CA THR A 63 -10.00 15.70 4.07
C THR A 63 -9.10 15.90 2.86
N PHE A 64 -8.77 17.15 2.55
CA PHE A 64 -7.94 17.48 1.39
C PHE A 64 -7.06 18.70 1.70
N SER A 65 -5.74 18.56 1.56
CA SER A 65 -4.79 19.68 1.65
C SER A 65 -4.89 20.57 0.41
N ILE A 66 -4.89 21.90 0.58
CA ILE A 66 -4.97 22.85 -0.54
C ILE A 66 -3.95 23.97 -0.32
N ALA A 67 -3.19 24.31 -1.37
CA ALA A 67 -2.19 25.39 -1.33
C ALA A 67 -1.12 25.22 -0.24
N ALA A 68 -0.68 23.97 -0.03
CA ALA A 68 0.41 23.58 0.86
C ALA A 68 0.31 24.14 2.29
N PRO A 69 -0.75 23.82 3.05
CA PRO A 69 -0.90 24.29 4.42
C PRO A 69 0.20 23.68 5.31
N ASP A 70 0.73 24.52 6.19
CA ASP A 70 1.78 24.17 7.14
C ASP A 70 1.22 24.09 8.55
N ASP A 71 1.79 23.22 9.37
CA ASP A 71 1.51 23.16 10.81
C ASP A 71 0.02 22.94 11.11
N VAL A 72 -0.46 21.76 10.72
CA VAL A 72 -1.87 21.36 10.84
C VAL A 72 -1.98 20.17 11.79
N VAL A 73 -2.95 20.21 12.70
CA VAL A 73 -3.25 19.14 13.64
C VAL A 73 -4.57 18.48 13.27
N VAL A 74 -4.56 17.17 13.05
CA VAL A 74 -5.76 16.35 12.89
C VAL A 74 -5.71 15.27 13.97
N SER A 75 -6.54 15.43 14.99
CA SER A 75 -6.47 14.56 16.17
C SER A 75 -7.80 14.06 16.67
N ARG A 76 -7.88 12.81 17.13
CA ARG A 76 -9.11 12.25 17.70
C ARG A 76 -10.34 12.34 16.78
N CYS A 77 -10.13 12.45 15.47
CA CYS A 77 -11.19 12.48 14.48
C CYS A 77 -11.59 11.06 14.06
N GLY A 78 -12.84 10.92 13.61
CA GLY A 78 -13.38 9.68 13.06
C GLY A 78 -13.61 9.80 11.56
N PHE A 79 -13.06 8.87 10.78
CA PHE A 79 -13.22 8.78 9.34
C PHE A 79 -13.84 7.42 9.02
N TYR A 80 -15.05 7.41 8.45
CA TYR A 80 -15.81 6.17 8.25
C TYR A 80 -16.36 6.04 6.84
N ASN A 81 -16.14 4.89 6.19
CA ASN A 81 -16.62 4.60 4.85
C ASN A 81 -16.27 5.72 3.86
N ASN A 82 -15.04 6.22 3.95
CA ASN A 82 -14.48 7.17 2.99
C ASN A 82 -13.49 6.43 2.10
N HIS A 83 -13.37 6.87 0.86
CA HIS A 83 -12.37 6.30 -0.04
C HIS A 83 -10.97 6.79 0.35
N TYR A 84 -10.78 8.11 0.44
CA TYR A 84 -9.56 8.73 0.98
C TYR A 84 -9.87 9.47 2.29
N SER A 85 -9.20 9.12 3.39
CA SER A 85 -9.49 9.72 4.70
C SER A 85 -8.66 10.98 4.96
N ILE A 86 -7.33 10.86 4.97
CA ILE A 86 -6.43 12.01 5.14
C ILE A 86 -5.53 12.15 3.92
N TYR A 87 -5.86 13.11 3.05
CA TYR A 87 -5.30 13.18 1.69
C TYR A 87 -4.50 14.47 1.45
N LEU A 88 -3.17 14.38 1.47
CA LEU A 88 -2.27 15.52 1.36
C LEU A 88 -1.72 15.72 -0.07
N GLN A 89 -2.59 15.81 -1.08
CA GLN A 89 -2.14 15.90 -2.48
C GLN A 89 -1.68 17.28 -3.00
N GLN A 90 -2.08 18.40 -2.39
CA GLN A 90 -1.65 19.73 -2.86
C GLN A 90 -0.63 20.36 -1.92
N GLY A 91 0.31 19.52 -1.46
CA GLY A 91 1.41 19.91 -0.61
C GLY A 91 1.02 20.10 0.85
N GLY A 92 2.00 20.48 1.64
CA GLY A 92 1.85 20.78 3.06
C GLY A 92 3.07 20.33 3.83
N THR A 93 3.26 20.88 5.02
CA THR A 93 4.37 20.50 5.88
C THR A 93 3.97 20.47 7.35
N ASN A 94 4.68 19.69 8.15
CA ASN A 94 4.55 19.70 9.61
C ASN A 94 3.14 19.37 10.13
N TRP A 95 2.46 18.39 9.52
CA TRP A 95 1.17 17.93 10.05
C TRP A 95 1.37 16.95 11.21
N TYR A 96 0.58 17.12 12.26
CA TYR A 96 0.45 16.17 13.36
C TYR A 96 -0.89 15.43 13.23
N ILE A 97 -0.82 14.18 12.79
CA ILE A 97 -1.98 13.33 12.49
C ILE A 97 -2.00 12.20 13.52
N ALA A 98 -2.79 12.34 14.58
CA ALA A 98 -2.71 11.41 15.69
C ALA A 98 -4.03 11.03 16.36
N ASP A 99 -4.07 9.83 16.95
CA ASP A 99 -5.21 9.34 17.73
C ASP A 99 -6.53 9.29 16.93
N ASN A 100 -6.47 9.22 15.59
CA ASN A 100 -7.67 9.14 14.75
C ASN A 100 -8.14 7.70 14.58
N THR A 101 -9.44 7.53 14.32
CA THR A 101 -10.03 6.26 13.88
C THR A 101 -10.37 6.35 12.40
N ILE A 102 -9.82 5.48 11.58
CA ILE A 102 -10.02 5.42 10.14
C ILE A 102 -10.54 4.03 9.78
N VAL A 103 -11.75 4.00 9.20
CA VAL A 103 -12.36 2.83 8.59
C VAL A 103 -12.73 3.23 7.17
N GLY A 104 -11.97 2.78 6.18
CA GLY A 104 -12.23 3.08 4.77
C GLY A 104 -13.35 2.24 4.18
N ASP A 105 -13.46 2.26 2.85
CA ASP A 105 -14.42 1.48 2.06
C ASP A 105 -13.78 0.37 1.21
N THR A 106 -12.46 0.15 1.35
CA THR A 106 -11.70 -0.81 0.56
C THR A 106 -11.64 -2.17 1.27
N ASP A 107 -12.13 -3.21 0.62
CA ASP A 107 -12.05 -4.58 1.12
C ASP A 107 -10.59 -5.08 1.08
N ALA A 108 -10.08 -5.57 2.20
CA ALA A 108 -8.72 -6.11 2.35
C ALA A 108 -8.36 -7.23 1.36
N LEU A 109 -9.36 -7.91 0.77
CA LEU A 109 -9.16 -8.98 -0.21
C LEU A 109 -9.31 -8.51 -1.67
N SER A 110 -9.51 -7.21 -1.89
CA SER A 110 -9.76 -6.67 -3.22
C SER A 110 -8.53 -6.53 -4.11
N GLU A 111 -7.32 -6.57 -3.54
CA GLU A 111 -6.07 -6.21 -4.23
C GLU A 111 -6.14 -4.78 -4.84
N SER A 112 -6.95 -3.90 -4.26
CA SER A 112 -7.07 -2.50 -4.69
C SER A 112 -5.83 -1.70 -4.27
N PHE A 113 -5.36 -0.87 -5.18
CA PHE A 113 -4.33 0.16 -4.95
C PHE A 113 -4.94 1.56 -4.77
N ASP A 114 -6.25 1.63 -4.51
CA ASP A 114 -7.05 2.86 -4.46
C ASP A 114 -7.91 2.85 -3.18
N GLY A 115 -7.86 3.92 -2.39
CA GLY A 115 -8.66 4.14 -1.20
C GLY A 115 -7.84 4.17 0.11
N GLU A 116 -6.99 5.18 0.27
CA GLU A 116 -5.92 5.25 1.27
C GLU A 116 -6.41 5.82 2.61
N GLY A 117 -5.82 5.30 3.69
CA GLY A 117 -6.05 5.82 5.03
C GLY A 117 -5.45 7.22 5.20
N ILE A 118 -4.11 7.30 5.14
CA ILE A 118 -3.36 8.55 5.26
C ILE A 118 -2.31 8.64 4.16
N GLU A 119 -2.51 9.56 3.22
CA GLU A 119 -1.59 9.76 2.11
C GLU A 119 -0.82 11.07 2.26
N LEU A 120 0.51 10.98 2.28
CA LEU A 120 1.42 12.09 2.54
C LEU A 120 2.11 12.61 1.25
N ASN A 121 1.52 12.35 0.08
CA ASN A 121 2.16 12.56 -1.21
C ASN A 121 2.77 13.97 -1.39
N GLN A 122 4.04 14.04 -1.81
CA GLN A 122 4.79 15.28 -2.04
C GLN A 122 4.85 16.25 -0.82
N THR A 123 4.63 15.76 0.40
CA THR A 123 4.68 16.54 1.64
C THR A 123 5.88 16.16 2.52
N SER A 124 6.10 16.85 3.65
CA SER A 124 7.22 16.53 4.56
C SER A 124 7.06 17.08 5.97
N GLY A 125 7.79 16.52 6.94
CA GLY A 125 7.81 17.03 8.32
C GLY A 125 6.69 16.47 9.21
N HIS A 126 5.97 15.44 8.75
CA HIS A 126 4.77 14.95 9.44
C HIS A 126 5.09 14.03 10.62
N THR A 127 4.20 14.02 11.61
CA THR A 127 4.11 12.97 12.60
C THR A 127 2.76 12.28 12.45
N VAL A 128 2.77 10.98 12.19
CA VAL A 128 1.59 10.12 12.08
C VAL A 128 1.64 9.11 13.21
N ALA A 129 0.80 9.28 14.23
CA ALA A 129 0.95 8.53 15.48
C ALA A 129 -0.36 8.01 16.06
N HIS A 130 -0.36 6.78 16.55
CA HIS A 130 -1.46 6.23 17.36
C HIS A 130 -2.84 6.23 16.68
N ASN A 131 -2.87 6.23 15.35
CA ASN A 131 -4.11 6.06 14.60
C ASN A 131 -4.50 4.57 14.55
N SER A 132 -5.80 4.29 14.53
CA SER A 132 -6.36 2.98 14.18
C SER A 132 -6.85 3.05 12.74
N ILE A 133 -6.34 2.19 11.84
CA ILE A 133 -6.61 2.27 10.39
C ILE A 133 -6.99 0.89 9.85
N THR A 134 -8.12 0.80 9.15
CA THR A 134 -8.60 -0.45 8.57
C THR A 134 -9.47 -0.25 7.34
N ASN A 135 -9.59 -1.29 6.50
CA ASN A 135 -10.42 -1.30 5.29
C ASN A 135 -10.03 -0.20 4.29
N VAL A 136 -8.74 -0.07 4.04
CA VAL A 136 -8.13 0.89 3.12
C VAL A 136 -7.20 0.13 2.16
N ALA A 137 -6.81 0.76 1.06
CA ALA A 137 -5.75 0.23 0.19
C ALA A 137 -4.43 0.22 0.95
N ASP A 138 -3.80 1.39 1.08
CA ASP A 138 -2.69 1.58 2.00
C ASP A 138 -3.16 2.18 3.31
N GLY A 139 -2.58 1.71 4.41
CA GLY A 139 -2.76 2.33 5.72
C GLY A 139 -2.19 3.75 5.75
N ILE A 140 -0.90 3.87 5.41
CA ILE A 140 -0.16 5.14 5.34
C ILE A 140 0.80 5.09 4.15
N SER A 141 0.75 6.07 3.24
CA SER A 141 1.54 6.09 2.00
C SER A 141 2.35 7.37 1.77
N TYR A 142 3.36 7.25 0.90
CA TYR A 142 4.19 8.34 0.35
C TYR A 142 4.81 9.31 1.36
N PRO A 143 5.54 8.83 2.39
CA PRO A 143 6.11 9.70 3.43
C PRO A 143 7.20 10.67 2.93
N LEU A 144 7.78 10.44 1.76
CA LEU A 144 8.81 11.29 1.13
C LEU A 144 10.02 11.59 2.03
N ARG A 145 9.97 12.62 2.88
CA ARG A 145 11.06 12.98 3.80
C ARG A 145 10.61 13.60 5.12
N ASN A 146 11.42 13.39 6.16
CA ASN A 146 11.27 13.93 7.51
C ASN A 146 9.92 13.55 8.14
N VAL A 147 9.52 12.28 8.04
CA VAL A 147 8.23 11.81 8.55
C VAL A 147 8.46 10.76 9.63
N ASP A 148 7.75 10.92 10.75
CA ASP A 148 7.68 9.94 11.83
C ASP A 148 6.35 9.21 11.77
N ILE A 149 6.39 7.90 11.61
CA ILE A 149 5.22 7.01 11.65
C ILE A 149 5.37 6.08 12.83
N LEU A 150 4.61 6.31 13.91
CA LEU A 150 4.83 5.57 15.15
C LEU A 150 3.57 5.11 15.88
N GLY A 151 3.60 3.89 16.39
CA GLY A 151 2.58 3.39 17.31
C GLY A 151 1.16 3.34 16.73
N ASN A 152 1.00 3.30 15.41
CA ASN A 152 -0.29 3.11 14.75
C ASN A 152 -0.71 1.63 14.81
N ASP A 153 -2.01 1.36 14.82
CA ASP A 153 -2.59 0.02 14.66
C ASP A 153 -3.28 -0.05 13.30
N ILE A 154 -2.70 -0.79 12.37
CA ILE A 154 -3.10 -0.84 10.96
C ILE A 154 -3.43 -2.27 10.60
N PHE A 155 -4.62 -2.51 10.07
CA PHE A 155 -5.06 -3.86 9.78
C PHE A 155 -6.10 -3.94 8.68
N ASP A 156 -6.26 -5.14 8.11
CA ASP A 156 -7.23 -5.41 7.04
C ASP A 156 -7.10 -4.35 5.90
N THR A 157 -5.88 -4.21 5.38
CA THR A 157 -5.56 -3.36 4.22
C THR A 157 -5.54 -4.21 2.95
N SER A 158 -5.89 -3.65 1.79
CA SER A 158 -5.84 -4.42 0.52
C SER A 158 -4.49 -4.40 -0.16
N ASP A 159 -3.64 -3.44 0.23
CA ASP A 159 -2.22 -3.37 -0.12
C ASP A 159 -1.39 -3.19 1.16
N ASP A 160 -0.48 -2.22 1.23
CA ASP A 160 0.48 -2.10 2.31
C ASP A 160 -0.12 -1.51 3.59
N GLY A 161 0.27 -2.05 4.74
CA GLY A 161 -0.01 -1.38 6.01
C GLY A 161 0.67 0.01 6.06
N ILE A 162 1.92 0.09 5.60
CA ILE A 162 2.65 1.34 5.40
C ILE A 162 3.44 1.22 4.10
N GLU A 163 3.06 1.99 3.09
CA GLU A 163 3.76 2.10 1.82
C GLU A 163 4.92 3.10 1.97
N GLY A 164 6.14 2.58 2.00
CA GLY A 164 7.37 3.38 2.18
C GLY A 164 7.87 4.06 0.91
N ASP A 165 7.15 3.90 -0.19
CA ASP A 165 7.58 4.30 -1.52
C ASP A 165 7.88 5.79 -1.60
N TYR A 166 8.88 6.12 -2.41
CA TYR A 166 9.46 7.46 -2.53
C TYR A 166 10.01 8.06 -1.23
N GLY A 167 10.10 7.31 -0.13
CA GLY A 167 10.81 7.72 1.07
C GLY A 167 12.34 7.77 0.86
N TYR A 168 12.98 8.93 1.02
CA TYR A 168 14.43 9.06 0.80
C TYR A 168 15.23 9.86 1.83
N ALA A 169 14.59 10.56 2.78
CA ALA A 169 15.35 11.27 3.82
C ALA A 169 14.61 11.28 5.17
N ASN A 170 15.23 10.75 6.23
CA ASN A 170 14.72 10.82 7.61
C ASN A 170 13.25 10.37 7.76
N VAL A 171 12.90 9.22 7.18
CA VAL A 171 11.61 8.57 7.45
C VAL A 171 11.83 7.55 8.56
N ARG A 172 11.16 7.72 9.70
CA ARG A 172 11.28 6.83 10.86
C ARG A 172 9.96 6.12 11.08
N MET A 173 9.98 4.79 10.99
CA MET A 173 8.81 3.95 11.22
C MET A 173 9.11 3.04 12.41
N TRP A 174 8.40 3.19 13.53
CA TRP A 174 8.67 2.41 14.74
C TRP A 174 7.41 2.08 15.54
N GLY A 175 7.33 0.85 16.03
CA GLY A 175 6.31 0.46 17.02
C GLY A 175 4.88 0.42 16.48
N ASN A 176 4.72 0.49 15.16
CA ASN A 176 3.42 0.25 14.51
C ASN A 176 3.08 -1.23 14.60
N ARG A 177 1.81 -1.53 14.86
CA ARG A 177 1.23 -2.87 14.77
C ARG A 177 0.56 -2.98 13.41
N ILE A 178 1.01 -3.92 12.59
CA ILE A 178 0.45 -4.18 11.26
C ILE A 178 0.05 -5.66 11.19
N HIS A 179 -1.19 -5.96 10.82
CA HIS A 179 -1.65 -7.33 10.60
C HIS A 179 -2.76 -7.41 9.57
N ASN A 180 -2.88 -8.54 8.86
CA ASN A 180 -3.85 -8.71 7.77
C ASN A 180 -3.71 -7.63 6.67
N ALA A 181 -2.48 -7.20 6.40
CA ALA A 181 -2.07 -6.49 5.20
C ALA A 181 -1.44 -7.55 4.27
N PRO A 182 -2.21 -8.21 3.40
CA PRO A 182 -1.70 -9.30 2.60
C PRO A 182 -0.75 -8.74 1.53
N ALA A 183 0.49 -9.23 1.50
CA ALA A 183 1.34 -9.01 0.34
C ALA A 183 0.62 -9.56 -0.90
N PRO A 184 0.57 -8.85 -2.03
CA PRO A 184 -0.10 -9.34 -3.23
C PRO A 184 0.52 -10.66 -3.72
N VAL A 185 -0.24 -11.44 -4.49
CA VAL A 185 0.37 -12.57 -5.20
C VAL A 185 1.50 -12.04 -6.12
N PRO A 186 2.65 -12.72 -6.23
CA PRO A 186 3.77 -12.14 -6.96
C PRO A 186 3.45 -11.95 -8.44
N ALA A 187 4.08 -10.98 -9.09
CA ALA A 187 3.96 -10.81 -10.53
C ALA A 187 4.51 -12.03 -11.29
N ALA A 188 3.88 -12.38 -12.41
CA ALA A 188 4.28 -13.53 -13.20
C ALA A 188 5.65 -13.33 -13.86
N PRO A 189 6.54 -14.35 -13.87
CA PRO A 189 7.78 -14.29 -14.63
C PRO A 189 7.52 -14.13 -16.13
N THR A 190 8.42 -13.46 -16.85
CA THR A 190 8.33 -13.31 -18.31
C THR A 190 9.61 -13.80 -18.99
N GLU A 191 9.64 -13.75 -20.32
CA GLU A 191 10.83 -14.05 -21.14
C GLU A 191 11.46 -15.42 -20.84
N LEU A 192 10.64 -16.44 -20.55
CA LEU A 192 11.14 -17.78 -20.33
C LEU A 192 11.78 -18.30 -21.62
N THR A 193 13.06 -18.61 -21.53
CA THR A 193 13.86 -19.27 -22.55
C THR A 193 14.36 -20.61 -22.03
N ALA A 194 14.86 -21.47 -22.93
CA ALA A 194 15.48 -22.73 -22.56
C ALA A 194 16.67 -23.03 -23.48
N LYS A 195 17.72 -23.63 -22.92
CA LYS A 195 18.92 -24.05 -23.67
C LYS A 195 19.19 -25.53 -23.46
N ALA A 196 19.26 -26.30 -24.55
CA ALA A 196 19.77 -27.67 -24.47
C ALA A 196 21.29 -27.65 -24.27
N VAL A 197 21.76 -28.14 -23.12
CA VAL A 197 23.19 -28.16 -22.76
C VAL A 197 23.84 -29.49 -23.12
N THR A 198 23.13 -30.60 -22.88
CA THR A 198 23.57 -31.95 -23.25
C THR A 198 22.38 -32.77 -23.76
N GLY A 199 22.64 -34.03 -24.14
CA GLY A 199 21.54 -34.97 -24.41
C GLY A 199 20.63 -35.25 -23.22
N THR A 200 21.02 -34.87 -22.00
CA THR A 200 20.26 -35.16 -20.78
C THR A 200 20.04 -33.93 -19.90
N ARG A 201 20.31 -32.72 -20.44
CA ARG A 201 20.20 -31.46 -19.70
C ARG A 201 19.62 -30.33 -20.56
N ILE A 202 18.61 -29.67 -20.03
CA ILE A 202 18.05 -28.41 -20.55
C ILE A 202 18.00 -27.40 -19.40
N ASP A 203 18.46 -26.19 -19.65
CA ASP A 203 18.47 -25.11 -18.67
C ASP A 203 17.44 -24.04 -19.05
N PRO A 204 16.24 -24.03 -18.45
CA PRO A 204 15.33 -22.88 -18.50
C PRO A 204 15.87 -21.67 -17.72
N ALA A 205 15.62 -20.48 -18.25
CA ALA A 205 15.92 -19.20 -17.62
C ALA A 205 14.83 -18.16 -17.94
N TRP A 206 14.48 -17.29 -17.01
CA TRP A 206 13.37 -16.34 -17.10
C TRP A 206 13.76 -14.95 -16.60
N ARG A 207 12.91 -13.97 -16.89
CA ARG A 207 12.94 -12.65 -16.25
C ARG A 207 12.09 -12.70 -14.99
N ASP A 208 12.70 -12.30 -13.89
CA ASP A 208 12.00 -12.02 -12.64
C ASP A 208 11.29 -10.67 -12.74
N ASN A 209 10.01 -10.65 -12.40
CA ASN A 209 9.18 -9.45 -12.34
C ASN A 209 8.52 -9.26 -10.97
N SER A 210 8.71 -10.23 -10.07
CA SER A 210 8.08 -10.20 -8.76
C SER A 210 8.93 -9.42 -7.77
N ASP A 211 8.23 -8.71 -6.91
CA ASP A 211 8.74 -8.27 -5.62
C ASP A 211 8.05 -9.13 -4.54
N GLY A 212 8.79 -9.50 -3.49
CA GLY A 212 8.21 -10.24 -2.36
C GLY A 212 7.88 -11.72 -2.64
N GLU A 213 8.40 -12.33 -3.70
CA GLU A 213 8.29 -13.78 -3.89
C GLU A 213 9.17 -14.54 -2.89
N THR A 214 8.68 -15.70 -2.46
CA THR A 214 9.49 -16.68 -1.73
C THR A 214 10.31 -17.56 -2.69
N GLY A 215 9.87 -17.68 -3.94
CA GLY A 215 10.61 -18.35 -5.00
C GLY A 215 9.78 -18.64 -6.24
N PHE A 216 10.28 -19.57 -7.06
CA PHE A 216 9.64 -19.96 -8.33
C PHE A 216 9.40 -21.46 -8.41
N ALA A 217 8.24 -21.84 -8.91
CA ALA A 217 7.90 -23.21 -9.29
C ALA A 217 8.18 -23.41 -10.79
N VAL A 218 9.10 -24.34 -11.10
CA VAL A 218 9.44 -24.70 -12.48
C VAL A 218 8.69 -25.97 -12.86
N GLU A 219 7.84 -25.87 -13.88
CA GLU A 219 7.11 -27.01 -14.40
C GLU A 219 7.63 -27.46 -15.76
N ARG A 220 7.57 -28.77 -16.00
CA ARG A 220 7.95 -29.42 -17.25
C ARG A 220 6.83 -30.30 -17.78
N SER A 221 6.67 -30.33 -19.09
CA SER A 221 5.82 -31.29 -19.80
C SER A 221 6.60 -32.05 -20.87
N ALA A 222 6.18 -33.28 -21.18
CA ALA A 222 6.73 -34.13 -22.25
C ALA A 222 5.85 -34.19 -23.52
N ASP A 223 4.65 -33.63 -23.45
CA ASP A 223 3.61 -33.63 -24.50
C ASP A 223 3.09 -32.21 -24.84
N GLY A 224 3.45 -31.21 -24.04
CA GLY A 224 2.99 -29.82 -24.17
C GLY A 224 1.65 -29.54 -23.50
N THR A 225 1.02 -30.54 -22.86
CA THR A 225 -0.31 -30.43 -22.25
C THR A 225 -0.27 -30.73 -20.75
N THR A 226 0.38 -31.82 -20.36
CA THR A 226 0.48 -32.25 -18.96
C THR A 226 1.77 -31.75 -18.34
N PHE A 227 1.68 -30.72 -17.50
CA PHE A 227 2.81 -30.15 -16.79
C PHE A 227 2.93 -30.72 -15.38
N VAL A 228 4.16 -31.00 -14.96
CA VAL A 228 4.51 -31.41 -13.60
C VAL A 228 5.59 -30.51 -13.05
N GLN A 229 5.49 -30.12 -11.79
CA GLN A 229 6.55 -29.38 -11.12
C GLN A 229 7.79 -30.26 -10.99
N VAL A 230 8.92 -29.77 -11.51
CA VAL A 230 10.21 -30.47 -11.48
C VAL A 230 11.22 -29.82 -10.54
N ALA A 231 10.97 -28.57 -10.14
CA ALA A 231 11.79 -27.88 -9.16
C ALA A 231 11.03 -26.73 -8.49
N THR A 232 11.53 -26.38 -7.31
CA THR A 232 11.29 -25.10 -6.64
C THR A 232 12.65 -24.47 -6.43
N VAL A 233 12.81 -23.21 -6.84
CA VAL A 233 14.02 -22.41 -6.61
C VAL A 233 13.67 -21.23 -5.70
N GLY A 234 14.66 -20.70 -4.98
CA GLY A 234 14.44 -19.59 -4.03
C GLY A 234 14.20 -18.25 -4.72
N ALA A 235 13.87 -17.24 -3.91
CA ALA A 235 13.69 -15.85 -4.32
C ALA A 235 14.91 -15.32 -5.10
N GLY A 236 14.65 -14.47 -6.12
CA GLY A 236 15.65 -13.90 -7.02
C GLY A 236 16.41 -14.89 -7.92
N VAL A 237 16.11 -16.20 -7.86
CA VAL A 237 16.74 -17.18 -8.75
C VAL A 237 16.02 -17.19 -10.10
N VAL A 238 16.78 -16.93 -11.16
CA VAL A 238 16.25 -16.73 -12.53
C VAL A 238 16.56 -17.86 -13.52
N ASN A 239 17.07 -19.00 -13.04
CA ASN A 239 17.35 -20.17 -13.88
C ASN A 239 17.29 -21.48 -13.11
N TYR A 240 17.17 -22.59 -13.86
CA TYR A 240 17.19 -23.94 -13.30
C TYR A 240 17.93 -24.91 -14.22
N ALA A 241 18.82 -25.74 -13.67
CA ALA A 241 19.54 -26.77 -14.43
C ALA A 241 18.79 -28.11 -14.42
N ASN A 242 17.94 -28.36 -15.41
CA ASN A 242 17.14 -29.59 -15.46
C ASN A 242 17.95 -30.75 -16.06
N THR A 243 18.39 -31.67 -15.20
CA THR A 243 19.20 -32.84 -15.59
C THR A 243 18.38 -34.14 -15.62
N GLY A 244 19.00 -35.26 -16.04
CA GLY A 244 18.35 -36.57 -16.08
C GLY A 244 17.31 -36.75 -17.21
N LEU A 245 17.34 -35.89 -18.23
CA LEU A 245 16.41 -35.94 -19.37
C LEU A 245 16.73 -37.07 -20.34
N LYS A 246 15.74 -37.52 -21.11
CA LYS A 246 15.95 -38.47 -22.21
C LYS A 246 16.54 -37.75 -23.43
N GLN A 247 17.47 -38.41 -24.11
CA GLN A 247 18.14 -37.88 -25.31
C GLN A 247 17.20 -37.74 -26.50
N ASN A 248 17.49 -36.75 -27.35
CA ASN A 248 16.68 -36.41 -28.54
C ASN A 248 15.17 -36.28 -28.25
N ARG A 249 14.79 -35.87 -27.03
CA ARG A 249 13.40 -35.72 -26.60
C ARG A 249 13.04 -34.24 -26.41
N THR A 250 11.85 -33.88 -26.89
CA THR A 250 11.27 -32.55 -26.70
C THR A 250 10.63 -32.44 -25.31
N TYR A 251 10.87 -31.31 -24.65
CA TYR A 251 10.28 -30.93 -23.38
C TYR A 251 9.75 -29.50 -23.47
N TYR A 252 8.72 -29.21 -22.68
CA TYR A 252 8.11 -27.90 -22.56
C TYR A 252 8.26 -27.42 -21.13
N TYR A 253 8.45 -26.12 -20.93
CA TYR A 253 8.62 -25.52 -19.61
C TYR A 253 7.73 -24.30 -19.44
N ARG A 254 7.28 -24.08 -18.21
CA ARG A 254 6.66 -22.84 -17.73
C ARG A 254 7.08 -22.62 -16.29
N VAL A 255 7.10 -21.37 -15.86
CA VAL A 255 7.54 -20.97 -14.51
C VAL A 255 6.51 -20.02 -13.91
N ARG A 256 6.29 -20.08 -12.61
CA ARG A 256 5.47 -19.11 -11.86
C ARG A 256 6.16 -18.76 -10.55
N ALA A 257 6.01 -17.52 -10.10
CA ALA A 257 6.45 -17.05 -8.79
C ALA A 257 5.43 -17.47 -7.71
N PHE A 258 5.85 -17.50 -6.45
CA PHE A 258 4.97 -17.75 -5.32
C PHE A 258 5.46 -17.10 -4.03
N ASN A 259 4.52 -16.75 -3.15
CA ASN A 259 4.77 -16.31 -1.77
C ASN A 259 3.70 -16.91 -0.84
N THR A 260 3.56 -16.36 0.37
CA THR A 260 2.53 -16.79 1.32
C THR A 260 1.10 -16.45 0.89
N ALA A 261 0.90 -15.44 0.04
CA ALA A 261 -0.40 -15.07 -0.48
C ALA A 261 -0.86 -15.98 -1.62
N GLY A 262 0.07 -16.56 -2.37
CA GLY A 262 -0.26 -17.59 -3.35
C GLY A 262 0.73 -17.67 -4.51
N HIS A 263 0.19 -18.02 -5.68
CA HIS A 263 0.94 -18.23 -6.90
C HIS A 263 0.60 -17.18 -7.94
N SER A 264 1.62 -16.70 -8.65
CA SER A 264 1.43 -15.89 -9.84
C SER A 264 0.77 -16.70 -10.97
N ALA A 265 0.33 -16.00 -12.03
CA ALA A 265 0.15 -16.62 -13.32
C ALA A 265 1.48 -17.24 -13.84
N PHE A 266 1.38 -18.16 -14.79
CA PHE A 266 2.58 -18.73 -15.42
C PHE A 266 3.19 -17.77 -16.45
N SER A 267 4.50 -17.91 -16.64
CA SER A 267 5.23 -17.36 -17.79
C SER A 267 4.71 -17.90 -19.13
N ASN A 268 5.26 -17.40 -20.24
CA ASN A 268 5.15 -18.08 -21.52
C ASN A 268 5.66 -19.53 -21.43
N VAL A 269 5.10 -20.42 -22.25
CA VAL A 269 5.62 -21.78 -22.41
C VAL A 269 6.77 -21.77 -23.41
N VAL A 270 7.91 -22.38 -23.06
CA VAL A 270 9.04 -22.60 -23.98
C VAL A 270 9.18 -24.08 -24.31
N THR A 271 9.52 -24.39 -25.56
CA THR A 271 9.82 -25.76 -26.02
C THR A 271 11.30 -25.92 -26.31
N MET A 272 11.89 -27.04 -25.91
CA MET A 272 13.28 -27.34 -26.20
C MET A 272 13.51 -28.85 -26.32
N ARG A 273 14.34 -29.25 -27.27
CA ARG A 273 14.74 -30.64 -27.49
C ARG A 273 16.17 -30.84 -27.02
N THR A 274 16.39 -31.85 -26.19
CA THR A 274 17.75 -32.27 -25.79
C THR A 274 18.60 -32.64 -26.99
N LEU A 275 19.93 -32.49 -26.88
CA LEU A 275 20.86 -32.85 -27.95
C LEU A 275 20.83 -34.36 -28.27
N ARG A 276 21.32 -34.71 -29.46
CA ARG A 276 21.69 -36.09 -29.80
C ARG A 276 23.10 -36.36 -29.26
N LYS A 277 23.42 -37.63 -28.99
CA LYS A 277 24.81 -38.03 -28.77
C LYS A 277 25.65 -37.69 -29.99
#